data_AF-A0A7K0E7E0-F1
#
_entry.id   AF-A0A7K0E7E0-F1
#
_cell.length_a   1.000
_cell.length_b   1.000
_cell.length_c   1.000
_cell.angle_alpha   90.00
_cell.angle_beta   90.00
_cell.angle_gamma   90.00
#
_symmetry.space_group_name_H-M   'P 1'
#
loop_
_entity.id
_entity.type
_entity.pdbx_description
1 polymer ?
#
loop_
_entity_poly.entity_id
_entity_poly.type
_entity_poly.pdbx_seq_one_letter_code
_entity_poly.pdbx_strand_id
1 'polypeptide(L)'
;MKYFIILLVVVSFGLIIYGFSLDSSLENLANKYIGSGTLLIFLVAMPLFLYKESKKRNFKDYMLTDESVRRMQGKEPKKAKDS
;
A
#
# COMPACT_ATOMS: atom_id res chain seq x y z
N MET A 1 3.16 -2.44 -13.50
CA MET A 1 3.24 -2.25 -12.03
C MET A 1 2.58 -3.35 -11.21
N LYS A 2 1.33 -3.76 -11.49
CA LYS A 2 0.62 -4.79 -10.67
C LYS A 2 1.44 -6.08 -10.49
N TYR A 3 2.01 -6.64 -11.56
CA TYR A 3 2.82 -7.86 -11.51
C TYR A 3 4.16 -7.69 -10.78
N PHE A 4 4.77 -6.51 -10.86
CA PHE A 4 6.04 -6.22 -10.19
C PHE A 4 5.89 -6.22 -8.66
N ILE A 5 4.82 -5.61 -8.14
CA ILE A 5 4.52 -5.60 -6.70
C ILE A 5 4.21 -7.02 -6.22
N ILE A 6 3.44 -7.78 -6.99
CA ILE A 6 3.14 -9.19 -6.67
C ILE A 6 4.44 -10.02 -6.63
N LEU A 7 5.34 -9.81 -7.60
CA LEU A 7 6.62 -10.52 -7.64
C LEU A 7 7.47 -10.20 -6.40
N LEU A 8 7.56 -8.93 -5.99
CA LEU A 8 8.28 -8.56 -4.76
C LEU A 8 7.70 -9.24 -3.52
N VAL A 9 6.38 -9.29 -3.41
CA VAL A 9 5.70 -9.97 -2.29
C VAL A 9 6.01 -11.48 -2.30
N VAL A 10 5.93 -12.13 -3.46
CA VAL A 10 6.25 -13.56 -3.61
C VAL A 10 7.71 -13.84 -3.23
N VAL A 11 8.65 -13.01 -3.67
CA VAL A 11 10.07 -13.13 -3.32
C VAL A 11 10.27 -12.97 -1.82
N SER A 12 9.63 -11.99 -1.18
CA SER A 12 9.69 -11.82 0.27
C SER A 12 9.14 -13.01 1.03
N PHE A 13 7.98 -13.56 0.62
CA PHE A 13 7.46 -14.78 1.23
C PHE A 13 8.41 -15.96 1.04
N GLY A 14 9.04 -16.08 -0.15
CA GLY A 14 10.09 -17.06 -0.40
C GLY A 14 11.27 -16.94 0.56
N LEU A 15 11.76 -15.72 0.82
CA LEU A 15 12.85 -15.46 1.77
C LEU A 15 12.46 -15.82 3.21
N ILE A 16 11.23 -15.51 3.61
CA ILE A 16 10.72 -15.82 4.96
C ILE A 16 10.58 -17.34 5.14
N ILE A 17 9.93 -18.03 4.19
CA ILE A 17 9.76 -19.48 4.23
C ILE A 17 11.12 -20.18 4.20
N TYR A 18 12.04 -19.71 3.34
CA TYR A 18 13.40 -20.22 3.28
C TYR A 18 14.08 -20.03 4.63
N GLY A 19 14.01 -18.84 5.22
CA GLY A 19 14.53 -18.53 6.55
C GLY A 19 14.04 -19.50 7.63
N PHE A 20 12.75 -19.83 7.64
CA PHE A 20 12.19 -20.83 8.57
C PHE A 20 12.57 -22.28 8.28
N SER A 21 13.00 -22.58 7.05
CA SER A 21 13.42 -23.93 6.64
C SER A 21 14.90 -24.18 6.91
N LEU A 22 15.68 -23.16 7.31
CA LEU A 22 17.08 -23.33 7.67
C LEU A 22 17.22 -24.07 9.00
N ASP A 23 18.31 -24.82 9.09
CA ASP A 23 18.66 -25.58 10.28
C ASP A 23 19.04 -24.64 11.44
N SER A 24 18.83 -25.13 12.67
CA SER A 24 19.10 -24.45 13.94
C SER A 24 20.55 -24.00 14.11
N SER A 25 21.50 -24.66 13.44
CA SER A 25 22.91 -24.24 13.40
C SER A 25 23.14 -22.91 12.64
N LEU A 26 22.19 -22.49 11.81
CA LEU A 26 22.25 -21.29 10.97
C LEU A 26 21.25 -20.22 11.42
N GLU A 27 20.90 -20.18 12.70
CA GLU A 27 19.87 -19.27 13.25
C GLU A 27 20.11 -17.79 12.90
N ASN A 28 21.36 -17.32 12.94
CA ASN A 28 21.70 -15.95 12.59
C ASN A 28 21.39 -15.65 11.11
N LEU A 29 21.66 -16.62 10.23
CA LEU A 29 21.41 -16.51 8.80
C LEU A 29 19.90 -16.57 8.54
N ALA A 30 19.18 -17.50 9.19
CA ALA A 30 17.72 -17.62 9.15
C ALA A 30 17.03 -16.29 9.53
N ASN A 31 17.41 -15.70 10.67
CA ASN A 31 16.86 -14.42 11.13
C ASN A 31 17.13 -13.28 10.16
N LYS A 32 18.29 -13.27 9.48
CA LYS A 32 18.62 -12.28 8.46
C LYS A 32 17.72 -12.42 7.23
N TYR A 33 17.39 -13.64 6.80
CA TYR A 33 16.45 -13.88 5.69
C TYR A 33 15.01 -13.49 6.05
N ILE A 34 14.55 -13.86 7.25
CA ILE A 34 13.22 -13.49 7.74
C ILE A 34 13.09 -11.98 7.90
N GLY A 35 14.08 -11.35 8.53
CA GLY A 35 14.12 -9.90 8.75
C GLY A 35 14.17 -9.11 7.45
N SER A 36 15.01 -9.53 6.50
CA SER A 36 15.10 -8.88 5.18
C SER A 36 13.83 -9.06 4.35
N GLY A 37 13.24 -10.26 4.34
CA GLY A 37 11.96 -10.53 3.68
C GLY A 37 10.83 -9.65 4.25
N THR A 38 10.77 -9.54 5.58
CA THR A 38 9.79 -8.69 6.29
C THR A 38 10.02 -7.21 5.97
N LEU A 39 11.25 -6.70 6.09
CA LEU A 39 11.60 -5.33 5.75
C LEU A 39 11.23 -4.98 4.31
N LEU A 40 11.45 -5.89 3.36
CA LEU A 40 11.12 -5.68 1.96
C LEU A 40 9.60 -5.56 1.75
N ILE A 41 8.78 -6.34 2.46
CA ILE A 41 7.32 -6.20 2.39
C ILE A 41 6.89 -4.84 2.94
N PHE A 42 7.36 -4.48 4.14
CA PHE A 42 6.88 -3.30 4.85
C PHE A 42 7.40 -1.97 4.28
N LEU A 43 8.69 -1.91 3.92
CA LEU A 43 9.31 -0.67 3.45
C LEU A 43 9.21 -0.48 1.93
N VAL A 44 9.05 -1.57 1.16
CA VAL A 44 9.05 -1.49 -0.31
C VAL A 44 7.69 -1.87 -0.88
N ALA A 45 7.22 -3.09 -0.64
CA ALA A 45 5.98 -3.58 -1.26
C ALA A 45 4.75 -2.78 -0.81
N MET A 46 4.63 -2.45 0.47
CA MET A 46 3.52 -1.68 1.05
C MET A 46 3.42 -0.26 0.47
N PRO A 47 4.47 0.58 0.49
CA PRO A 47 4.40 1.91 -0.11
C PRO A 47 4.11 1.89 -1.61
N LEU A 48 4.72 0.94 -2.35
CA LEU A 48 4.44 0.76 -3.78
C LEU A 48 2.99 0.36 -4.04
N PHE A 49 2.43 -0.53 -3.20
CA PHE A 49 1.04 -0.93 -3.28
C PHE A 49 0.09 0.25 -3.07
N LEU A 50 0.31 1.01 -1.99
CA LEU A 50 -0.48 2.20 -1.67
C LEU A 50 -0.40 3.26 -2.76
N TYR A 51 0.79 3.51 -3.31
CA TYR A 51 0.98 4.46 -4.40
C TYR A 51 0.22 4.04 -5.68
N LYS A 52 0.27 2.75 -6.02
CA LYS A 52 -0.45 2.21 -7.18
C LYS A 52 -1.97 2.36 -7.00
N GLU A 53 -2.48 2.06 -5.81
CA GLU A 53 -3.92 2.06 -5.55
C GLU A 53 -4.47 3.48 -5.34
N SER A 54 -3.70 4.36 -4.71
CA SER A 54 -4.07 5.77 -4.52
C SER A 54 -4.24 6.50 -5.85
N LYS A 55 -3.45 6.17 -6.88
CA LYS A 55 -3.60 6.75 -8.22
C LYS A 55 -4.98 6.50 -8.86
N LYS A 56 -5.65 5.42 -8.47
CA LYS A 56 -6.99 5.07 -8.99
C LYS A 56 -8.12 5.78 -8.25
N ARG A 57 -7.85 6.42 -7.11
CA ARG A 57 -8.84 7.12 -6.28
C ARG A 57 -8.50 8.61 -6.19
N ASN A 58 -9.34 9.46 -6.77
CA ASN A 58 -9.23 10.90 -6.56
C ASN A 58 -9.53 11.22 -5.10
N PHE A 59 -8.51 11.59 -4.32
CA PHE A 59 -8.66 11.96 -2.91
C PHE A 59 -9.68 13.09 -2.71
N LYS A 60 -9.78 13.98 -3.70
CA LYS A 60 -10.73 15.11 -3.73
C LYS A 60 -12.20 14.68 -3.70
N ASP A 61 -12.55 13.54 -4.31
CA ASP A 61 -13.95 13.06 -4.33
C ASP A 61 -14.42 12.52 -2.98
N TYR A 62 -13.48 12.19 -2.09
CA TYR A 62 -13.77 11.70 -0.74
C TYR A 62 -13.66 12.79 0.33
N MET A 63 -13.23 13.99 -0.05
CA MET A 63 -13.11 15.10 0.87
C MET A 63 -14.50 15.71 1.10
N LEU A 64 -14.88 15.91 2.36
CA LEU A 64 -16.11 16.60 2.76
C LEU A 64 -15.94 18.10 2.48
N THR A 65 -15.99 18.48 1.21
CA THR A 65 -16.09 19.86 0.78
C THR A 65 -17.55 20.30 0.85
N ASP A 66 -17.77 21.61 0.97
CA ASP A 66 -19.13 22.17 0.95
C ASP A 66 -19.92 21.71 -0.30
N GLU A 67 -19.25 21.56 -1.45
CA GLU A 67 -19.86 21.01 -2.66
C GLU A 67 -20.21 19.52 -2.55
N SER A 68 -19.32 18.67 -2.03
CA SER A 68 -19.58 17.23 -1.93
C SER A 68 -20.66 16.92 -0.89
N VAL A 69 -20.64 17.60 0.26
CA VAL A 69 -21.67 17.50 1.30
C VAL A 69 -23.04 17.92 0.76
N ARG A 70 -23.10 19.00 -0.02
CA ARG A 70 -24.36 19.46 -0.63
C ARG A 70 -24.87 18.50 -1.70
N ARG A 71 -23.99 17.93 -2.51
CA ARG A 71 -24.34 16.85 -3.44
C ARG A 71 -24.93 15.64 -2.70
N MET A 72 -24.35 15.24 -1.57
CA MET A 72 -24.91 14.15 -0.72
C MET A 72 -26.28 14.52 -0.12
N GLN A 73 -26.52 15.80 0.17
CA GLN A 73 -27.81 16.30 0.66
C GLN A 73 -28.84 16.55 -0.46
N GLY A 74 -28.54 16.25 -1.72
CA GLY A 74 -29.42 16.51 -2.87
C GLY A 74 -29.61 18.01 -3.17
N LYS A 75 -28.74 18.88 -2.65
CA LYS A 75 -28.80 20.34 -2.84
C LYS A 75 -27.92 20.75 -4.02
N GLU A 76 -28.38 21.70 -4.82
CA GLU A 76 -27.57 22.25 -5.91
C GLU A 76 -26.28 22.91 -5.38
N PRO A 77 -25.16 22.88 -6.13
CA PRO A 77 -23.91 23.55 -5.76
C PRO A 77 -24.11 25.08 -5.63
N LYS A 78 -23.38 25.75 -4.74
CA LYS A 78 -23.45 27.23 -4.63
C LYS A 78 -22.87 27.79 -5.93
N LYS A 79 -23.63 28.57 -6.68
CA LYS A 79 -23.05 29.41 -7.73
C LYS A 79 -22.05 30.34 -7.06
N ALA A 80 -20.81 30.34 -7.54
CA ALA A 80 -19.81 31.33 -7.14
C ALA A 80 -20.43 32.70 -7.40
N LYS A 81 -20.62 33.51 -6.34
CA LYS A 81 -20.85 34.92 -6.53
C LYS A 81 -19.49 35.49 -6.91
N ASP A 82 -19.30 35.72 -8.20
CA ASP A 82 -18.23 36.61 -8.67
C ASP A 82 -18.33 37.90 -7.86
N SER A 83 -17.29 38.16 -7.07
CA SER A 83 -17.13 39.32 -6.21
C SER A 83 -16.01 40.18 -6.77
#